data_AF-A0A382PF17-F1
#
_entry.id   AF-A0A382PF17-F1
#
_cell.length_a   1.000
_cell.length_b   1.000
_cell.length_c   1.000
_cell.angle_alpha   90.00
_cell.angle_beta   90.00
_cell.angle_gamma   90.00
#
_symmetry.space_group_name_H-M   'P 1'
#
loop_
_entity.id
_entity.type
_entity.pdbx_description
1 polymer ?
#
loop_
_entity_poly.entity_id
_entity_poly.type
_entity_poly.pdbx_seq_one_letter_code
_entity_poly.pdbx_strand_id
1 'polypeptide(L)'
;MIKILLKKKSRITVHDPKAMKNTEAIFKNKITYADSLLKPLDNCDCVIIMTPWKIYTKLKNNSFKNMKRKLIIDTRRILSRKNLNAEYFALGMGN
;
A
#
# COMPACT_ATOMS: atom_id res chain seq x y z
N MET A 1 3.15 1.06 -11.94
CA MET A 1 1.99 1.45 -11.11
C MET A 1 1.97 2.95 -10.79
N ILE A 2 2.91 3.50 -10.01
CA ILE A 2 2.91 4.92 -9.59
C ILE A 2 2.67 5.90 -10.76
N LYS A 3 3.40 5.76 -11.87
CA LYS A 3 3.22 6.60 -13.08
C LYS A 3 1.79 6.58 -13.64
N ILE A 4 1.11 5.44 -13.59
CA ILE A 4 -0.28 5.29 -14.10
C ILE A 4 -1.26 6.00 -13.17
N LEU A 5 -1.11 5.82 -11.86
CA LEU A 5 -1.95 6.48 -10.85
C LEU A 5 -1.76 8.01 -10.87
N LEU A 6 -0.54 8.50 -11.06
CA LEU A 6 -0.28 9.93 -11.24
C LEU A 6 -0.98 10.49 -12.48
N LYS A 7 -0.98 9.76 -13.61
CA LYS A 7 -1.74 10.15 -14.82
C LYS A 7 -3.25 10.23 -14.56
N LYS A 8 -3.75 9.45 -13.60
CA LYS A 8 -5.16 9.47 -13.14
C LYS A 8 -5.41 10.47 -12.02
N LYS A 9 -4.47 11.39 -11.75
CA LYS A 9 -4.57 12.44 -10.73
C LYS A 9 -4.75 11.91 -9.29
N SER A 10 -4.30 10.68 -9.00
CA SER A 10 -4.33 10.14 -7.64
C SER A 10 -3.26 10.80 -6.76
N ARG A 11 -3.60 11.06 -5.49
CA ARG A 11 -2.60 11.37 -4.45
C ARG A 11 -1.96 10.06 -3.99
N ILE A 12 -0.64 10.01 -3.94
CA ILE A 12 0.11 8.78 -3.68
C ILE A 12 1.06 9.01 -2.51
N THR A 13 0.94 8.16 -1.49
CA THR A 13 1.91 8.03 -0.40
C THR A 13 2.56 6.66 -0.50
N VAL A 14 3.89 6.61 -0.47
CA VAL A 14 4.67 5.36 -0.58
C VAL A 14 5.50 5.11 0.67
N HIS A 15 5.68 3.84 1.02
CA HIS A 15 6.61 3.38 2.03
C HIS A 15 7.31 2.13 1.52
N ASP A 16 8.64 2.12 1.51
CA ASP A 16 9.46 0.94 1.25
C ASP A 16 10.69 0.95 2.18
N PRO A 17 10.95 -0.10 2.98
CA PRO A 17 12.07 -0.12 3.93
C PRO A 17 13.46 -0.05 3.28
N LYS A 18 13.60 -0.26 1.96
CA LYS A 18 14.91 -0.30 1.27
C LYS A 18 15.03 0.69 0.12
N ALA A 19 13.92 1.13 -0.48
CA ALA A 19 13.94 1.84 -1.76
C ALA A 19 13.48 3.31 -1.68
N MET A 20 13.30 3.91 -0.50
CA MET A 20 12.81 5.31 -0.39
C MET A 20 13.68 6.30 -1.16
N LYS A 21 15.01 6.31 -0.91
CA LYS A 21 15.93 7.25 -1.57
C LYS A 21 15.90 7.13 -3.09
N ASN A 22 15.90 5.91 -3.61
CA ASN A 22 15.85 5.64 -5.05
C ASN A 22 14.49 6.05 -5.64
N THR A 23 13.40 5.81 -4.91
CA THR A 23 12.05 6.22 -5.33
C THR A 23 11.94 7.73 -5.37
N GLU A 24 12.49 8.42 -4.36
CA GLU A 24 12.53 9.88 -4.27
C GLU A 24 13.33 10.52 -5.40
N ALA A 25 14.47 9.95 -5.78
CA ALA A 25 15.25 10.42 -6.92
C ALA A 25 14.45 10.41 -8.24
N ILE A 26 13.55 9.42 -8.42
CA ILE A 26 12.75 9.24 -9.63
C ILE A 26 11.49 10.12 -9.62
N PHE A 27 10.75 10.15 -8.50
CA PHE A 27 9.44 10.78 -8.44
C PHE A 27 9.47 12.18 -7.82
N LYS A 28 10.54 12.55 -7.11
CA LYS A 28 10.75 13.87 -6.51
C LYS A 28 9.50 14.30 -5.72
N ASN A 29 9.05 15.54 -5.89
CA ASN A 29 7.87 16.11 -5.25
C ASN A 29 6.51 15.63 -5.82
N LYS A 30 6.47 14.64 -6.73
CA LYS A 30 5.20 14.18 -7.33
C LYS A 30 4.40 13.25 -6.42
N ILE A 31 5.02 12.68 -5.39
CA ILE A 31 4.40 11.77 -4.42
C ILE A 31 4.88 12.07 -3.01
N THR A 32 4.20 11.53 -2.02
CA THR A 32 4.56 11.64 -0.61
C THR A 32 5.31 10.40 -0.16
N TYR A 33 6.36 10.59 0.65
CA TYR A 33 7.22 9.55 1.18
C TYR A 33 6.93 9.35 2.66
N ALA A 34 6.51 8.15 3.04
CA ALA A 34 6.24 7.81 4.43
C ALA A 34 7.48 7.21 5.10
N ASP A 35 7.72 7.69 6.32
CA ASP A 35 8.77 7.26 7.26
C ASP A 35 8.40 5.99 8.05
N SER A 36 7.15 5.55 7.96
CA SER A 36 6.60 4.49 8.80
C SER A 36 5.55 3.68 8.05
N LEU A 37 5.38 2.43 8.50
CA LEU A 37 4.48 1.44 7.90
C LEU A 37 3.02 1.91 7.83
N LEU A 38 2.55 2.64 8.84
CA LEU A 38 1.12 2.97 9.00
C LEU A 38 0.71 4.26 8.28
N LYS A 39 1.65 5.20 8.06
CA LYS A 39 1.37 6.51 7.46
C LYS A 39 0.72 6.45 6.07
N PRO A 40 1.05 5.51 5.16
CA PRO A 40 0.31 5.36 3.89
C PRO A 40 -1.14 4.89 4.04
N LEU A 41 -1.51 4.36 5.21
CA LEU A 41 -2.85 3.81 5.49
C LEU A 41 -3.80 4.86 6.08
N ASP A 42 -3.28 6.02 6.48
CA ASP A 42 -4.09 7.08 7.06
C ASP A 42 -4.83 7.85 5.96
N ASN A 43 -6.16 7.99 6.11
CA ASN A 43 -7.03 8.76 5.23
C ASN A 43 -6.97 8.39 3.74
N CYS A 44 -6.51 7.19 3.40
CA CYS A 44 -6.44 6.69 2.02
C CYS A 44 -7.66 5.84 1.66
N ASP A 45 -7.94 5.75 0.36
CA ASP A 45 -9.06 4.98 -0.19
C ASP A 45 -8.67 3.57 -0.63
N CYS A 46 -7.36 3.32 -0.81
CA CYS A 46 -6.81 2.07 -1.30
C CYS A 46 -5.34 1.93 -0.88
N VAL A 47 -4.94 0.72 -0.48
CA VAL A 47 -3.54 0.34 -0.32
C VAL A 47 -3.16 -0.75 -1.31
N ILE A 48 -1.97 -0.65 -1.91
CA ILE A 48 -1.43 -1.64 -2.82
C ILE A 48 -0.10 -2.16 -2.26
N ILE A 49 -0.02 -3.45 -1.95
CA ILE A 49 1.20 -4.10 -1.49
C ILE A 49 1.92 -4.66 -2.71
N MET A 50 3.06 -4.05 -3.05
CA MET A 50 3.82 -4.35 -4.28
C MET A 50 5.13 -5.12 -4.05
N THR A 51 5.70 -5.06 -2.85
CA THR A 51 6.98 -5.70 -2.50
C THR A 51 6.80 -6.68 -1.32
N PRO A 52 7.46 -7.85 -1.33
CA PRO A 52 7.24 -8.92 -0.35
C PRO A 52 8.03 -8.70 0.96
N TRP A 53 8.07 -7.48 1.49
CA TRP A 53 8.83 -7.22 2.72
C TRP A 53 8.12 -7.80 3.95
N LYS A 54 8.86 -8.53 4.79
CA LYS A 54 8.36 -9.15 6.03
C LYS A 54 7.68 -8.15 6.97
N ILE A 55 8.05 -6.87 6.94
CA ILE A 55 7.39 -5.84 7.76
C ILE A 55 5.89 -5.71 7.46
N TYR A 56 5.47 -5.94 6.22
CA TYR A 56 4.06 -5.85 5.83
C TYR A 56 3.20 -6.98 6.39
N THR A 57 3.80 -8.12 6.79
CA THR A 57 3.05 -9.19 7.48
C THR A 57 2.53 -8.74 8.84
N LYS A 58 3.03 -7.63 9.41
CA LYS A 58 2.57 -7.07 10.68
C LYS A 58 1.21 -6.36 10.56
N LEU A 59 0.75 -6.04 9.34
CA LEU A 59 -0.52 -5.37 9.11
C LEU A 59 -1.70 -6.24 9.54
N LYS A 60 -2.64 -5.68 10.30
CA LYS A 60 -3.84 -6.34 10.84
C LYS A 60 -5.04 -5.40 10.73
N ASN A 61 -6.25 -5.83 11.10
CA ASN A 61 -7.47 -5.00 11.01
C ASN A 61 -7.30 -3.59 11.61
N ASN A 62 -6.67 -3.49 12.78
CA ASN A 62 -6.41 -2.20 13.42
C ASN A 62 -5.44 -1.29 12.63
N SER A 63 -4.58 -1.84 11.78
CA SER A 63 -3.68 -1.07 10.91
C SER A 63 -4.45 -0.29 9.84
N PHE A 64 -5.63 -0.76 9.45
CA PHE A 64 -6.45 -0.18 8.38
C PHE A 64 -7.62 0.66 8.92
N LYS A 65 -7.65 0.95 10.23
CA LYS A 65 -8.79 1.60 10.88
C LYS A 65 -9.05 3.03 10.37
N ASN A 66 -8.00 3.73 9.94
CA ASN A 66 -8.04 5.12 9.50
C ASN A 66 -8.22 5.26 7.96
N MET A 67 -8.35 4.15 7.23
CA MET A 67 -8.65 4.22 5.80
C MET A 67 -10.09 4.69 5.58
N LYS A 68 -10.31 5.56 4.58
CA LYS A 68 -11.66 6.01 4.18
C LYS A 68 -12.47 4.87 3.56
N ARG A 69 -11.80 4.10 2.72
CA ARG A 69 -12.29 2.83 2.17
C ARG A 69 -11.21 1.79 2.38
N LYS A 70 -11.55 0.65 2.99
CA LYS A 70 -10.61 -0.43 3.28
C LYS A 70 -10.42 -1.33 2.06
N LEU A 71 -9.96 -0.74 0.94
CA LEU A 71 -9.61 -1.49 -0.27
C LEU A 71 -8.12 -1.89 -0.23
N ILE A 72 -7.87 -3.19 -0.19
CA ILE A 72 -6.53 -3.75 -0.05
C ILE A 72 -6.23 -4.61 -1.28
N ILE A 73 -5.22 -4.19 -2.05
CA ILE A 73 -4.72 -4.94 -3.20
C ILE A 73 -3.36 -5.54 -2.84
N ASP A 74 -3.31 -6.85 -2.63
CA ASP A 74 -2.12 -7.58 -2.22
C ASP A 74 -1.57 -8.44 -3.36
N THR A 75 -0.66 -7.84 -4.14
CA THR A 75 -0.05 -8.50 -5.30
C THR A 75 0.97 -9.59 -4.91
N ARG A 76 1.23 -9.76 -3.61
CA ARG A 76 2.26 -10.66 -3.06
C ARG A 76 1.69 -11.71 -2.12
N ARG A 77 0.37 -11.72 -1.89
CA ARG A 77 -0.34 -12.63 -0.97
C ARG A 77 0.19 -12.59 0.46
N ILE A 78 0.81 -11.49 0.88
CA ILE A 78 1.38 -11.30 2.23
C ILE A 78 0.31 -11.39 3.32
N LEU A 79 -0.91 -10.95 3.02
CA LEU A 79 -2.04 -10.90 3.95
C LEU A 79 -3.09 -11.98 3.68
N SER A 80 -2.89 -12.85 2.69
CA SER A 80 -3.88 -13.83 2.21
C SER A 80 -4.41 -14.78 3.29
N ARG A 81 -3.61 -15.05 4.33
CA ARG A 81 -3.99 -15.91 5.46
C ARG A 81 -4.64 -15.17 6.63
N LYS A 82 -4.96 -13.89 6.46
CA LYS A 82 -5.53 -13.05 7.52
C LYS A 82 -7.02 -12.86 7.28
N ASN A 83 -7.80 -13.01 8.34
CA ASN A 83 -9.20 -12.61 8.34
C ASN A 83 -9.30 -11.07 8.46
N LEU A 84 -9.40 -10.39 7.32
CA LEU A 84 -9.47 -8.94 7.23
C LEU A 84 -10.91 -8.46 7.09
N ASN A 85 -11.30 -7.47 7.89
CA ASN A 85 -12.56 -6.74 7.71
C ASN A 85 -12.35 -5.60 6.70
N ALA A 86 -12.15 -5.97 5.44
CA ALA A 86 -11.75 -5.11 4.33
C ALA A 86 -12.09 -5.75 2.97
N GLU A 87 -12.26 -4.93 1.94
CA GLU A 87 -12.28 -5.41 0.55
C GLU A 87 -10.86 -5.86 0.17
N TYR A 88 -10.64 -7.16 0.06
CA TYR A 88 -9.33 -7.74 -0.18
C TYR A 88 -9.26 -8.41 -1.55
N PHE A 89 -8.32 -7.96 -2.38
CA PHE A 89 -8.02 -8.55 -3.67
C PHE A 89 -6.56 -8.98 -3.70
N ALA A 90 -6.32 -10.22 -4.13
CA ALA A 90 -4.97 -10.73 -4.34
C ALA A 90 -4.86 -11.43 -5.69
N LEU A 91 -3.68 -11.35 -6.30
CA LEU A 91 -3.42 -12.01 -7.58
C LEU A 91 -3.40 -13.53 -7.41
N GLY A 92 -4.07 -14.23 -8.33
CA GLY A 92 -4.12 -15.70 -8.35
C GLY A 92 -5.05 -16.31 -7.29
N MET A 93 -5.98 -15.53 -6.73
CA MET A 93 -7.16 -16.10 -6.08
C MET A 93 -8.21 -16.26 -7.19
N GLY A 94 -8.59 -17.50 -7.50
CA GLY A 94 -9.75 -17.74 -8.35
C GLY A 94 -10.98 -17.13 -7.66
N ASN A 95 -11.74 -16.34 -8.39
CA ASN A 95 -13.03 -15.84 -7.94
C ASN A 95 -14.11 -16.88 -8.24
#